data_AF-A0A8B6Y516-F1
#
_entry.id   AF-A0A8B6Y516-F1
#
_cell.length_a   1.000
_cell.length_b   1.000
_cell.length_c   1.000
_cell.angle_alpha   90.00
_cell.angle_beta   90.00
_cell.angle_gamma   90.00
#
_symmetry.space_group_name_H-M   'P 1'
#
loop_
_entity.id
_entity.type
_entity.pdbx_description
1 polymer ?
#
loop_
_entity_poly.entity_id
_entity_poly.type
_entity_poly.pdbx_seq_one_letter_code
_entity_poly.pdbx_strand_id
1 'polypeptide(L)'
;MAYHHKSGEDPPLNSPLACVGQCGLPGQFGHEFERDNSVAAVCTQSISHSESDDMVDAEILSQKPEAQAGSKGDDNSFSTDIGQWSEVDSMIHSVTFGQRIQVRGCVDSAIVEQYRQECAYAKSVLERVVSVIKFLAERGLAFRGQTEILGSSSNGNFLGILELIAQFDPFLSSHIDNHGGKGKGSVSYLSSTICDELIDVMGKQVMKTILSEIRGAKFYSISVDSTPDISHVDRLSCVFRYVLNDGPIERFVQILSMKGHGAEDLFNSLYSFLEEAKLDIKYCRGQSYDNARNMAGKYSGLQARIREKNPLAEYVPCFAHSLNLVGASAVNCVTTVSGFFDFVQNLYVFLNASTQRWELLTKGLDSNQLVLKRLSDTRWSAHSAATKALSKGFKNVKTVLENIAEDPEEKVEARTTAAGIAKKMDQLEYGILLELWTPILDRFHKTSLKLQSPQLDLNEAVQLLTSLKEY
;
A
#
# COMPACT_ATOMS: atom_id res chain seq x y z
N MET A 1 12.19 -34.37 -38.32
CA MET A 1 12.59 -33.47 -39.43
C MET A 1 13.77 -32.63 -38.94
N ALA A 2 14.72 -32.31 -39.81
CA ALA A 2 15.96 -31.64 -39.43
C ALA A 2 16.34 -30.55 -40.44
N TYR A 3 17.03 -29.50 -39.97
CA TYR A 3 17.78 -28.57 -40.80
C TYR A 3 19.08 -28.15 -40.07
N HIS A 4 20.23 -28.55 -40.62
CA HIS A 4 21.50 -27.81 -40.49
C HIS A 4 21.42 -26.56 -41.42
N HIS A 5 22.25 -25.51 -41.41
CA HIS A 5 23.72 -25.30 -41.24
C HIS A 5 23.92 -23.73 -41.21
N LYS A 6 24.99 -23.01 -40.84
CA LYS A 6 26.41 -23.12 -40.37
C LYS A 6 26.63 -21.94 -39.37
N SER A 7 27.62 -21.82 -38.46
CA SER A 7 29.04 -22.19 -38.28
C SER A 7 30.08 -21.20 -38.88
N GLY A 8 30.84 -20.52 -37.99
CA GLY A 8 31.95 -19.58 -38.25
C GLY A 8 31.63 -18.13 -37.83
N GLU A 9 32.53 -17.31 -37.28
CA GLU A 9 33.89 -17.53 -36.71
C GLU A 9 34.32 -16.25 -35.95
N ASP A 10 34.78 -16.34 -34.69
CA ASP A 10 35.52 -15.29 -33.94
C ASP A 10 37.05 -15.48 -34.17
N PRO A 11 38.02 -14.61 -33.73
CA PRO A 11 37.99 -13.46 -32.80
C PRO A 11 38.79 -12.24 -33.41
N PRO A 12 39.57 -11.36 -32.71
CA PRO A 12 39.74 -11.07 -31.27
C PRO A 12 39.80 -9.57 -30.81
N LEU A 13 39.69 -9.41 -29.49
CA LEU A 13 40.27 -8.39 -28.58
C LEU A 13 40.43 -6.92 -29.05
N ASN A 14 39.87 -6.00 -28.24
CA ASN A 14 40.72 -4.97 -27.63
C ASN A 14 40.16 -4.44 -26.29
N SER A 15 41.06 -4.09 -25.36
CA SER A 15 40.77 -3.52 -24.03
C SER A 15 42.08 -3.00 -23.39
N PRO A 16 42.05 -2.24 -22.28
CA PRO A 16 41.01 -1.34 -21.77
C PRO A 16 41.52 0.12 -21.73
N LEU A 17 40.68 1.06 -21.29
CA LEU A 17 41.16 2.36 -20.78
C LEU A 17 40.74 2.52 -19.31
N ALA A 18 41.74 2.63 -18.44
CA ALA A 18 41.56 2.95 -17.03
C ALA A 18 41.81 4.45 -16.80
N CYS A 19 41.09 5.04 -15.86
CA CYS A 19 41.49 6.30 -15.22
C CYS A 19 41.23 6.19 -13.72
N VAL A 20 42.22 6.56 -12.91
CA VAL A 20 42.23 6.35 -11.45
C VAL A 20 41.77 7.61 -10.73
N GLY A 21 40.89 7.44 -9.73
CA GLY A 21 40.38 8.54 -8.90
C GLY A 21 39.94 8.06 -7.52
N GLN A 22 40.90 7.75 -6.65
CA GLN A 22 40.61 7.44 -5.25
C GLN A 22 40.25 8.71 -4.46
N CYS A 23 39.21 8.66 -3.61
CA CYS A 23 39.26 9.21 -2.24
C CYS A 23 37.98 8.93 -1.44
N GLY A 24 38.14 8.52 -0.17
CA GLY A 24 37.23 8.90 0.93
C GLY A 24 35.89 8.17 1.08
N LEU A 25 35.89 6.92 1.55
CA LEU A 25 34.85 6.46 2.48
C LEU A 25 35.16 7.03 3.88
N PRO A 26 34.16 7.51 4.62
CA PRO A 26 33.40 6.63 5.53
C PRO A 26 31.90 6.63 5.23
N GLY A 27 31.09 5.67 5.70
CA GLY A 27 31.41 4.61 6.66
C GLY A 27 30.34 4.49 7.75
N GLN A 28 29.09 4.26 7.37
CA GLN A 28 27.99 3.86 8.26
C GLN A 28 27.11 2.84 7.53
N PHE A 29 27.04 1.61 8.05
CA PHE A 29 26.08 0.61 7.59
C PHE A 29 24.70 0.94 8.19
N GLY A 30 23.80 1.48 7.36
CA GLY A 30 22.39 1.62 7.73
C GLY A 30 21.73 0.25 7.82
N HIS A 31 20.98 0.00 8.90
CA HIS A 31 20.23 -1.25 9.06
C HIS A 31 19.16 -1.38 7.97
N GLU A 32 19.26 -2.42 7.12
CA GLU A 32 18.12 -2.91 6.35
C GLU A 32 17.12 -3.58 7.30
N PHE A 33 16.14 -2.80 7.78
CA PHE A 33 14.93 -3.37 8.36
C PHE A 33 14.08 -4.00 7.26
N GLU A 34 13.81 -5.30 7.36
CA GLU A 34 12.78 -5.97 6.55
C GLU A 34 11.44 -5.24 6.79
N ARG A 35 10.98 -4.47 5.79
CA ARG A 35 9.72 -3.74 5.87
C ARG A 35 8.54 -4.69 5.71
N ASP A 36 7.48 -4.43 6.47
CA ASP A 36 6.27 -5.23 6.42
C ASP A 36 5.48 -4.96 5.12
N ASN A 37 5.62 -5.86 4.15
CA ASN A 37 5.02 -5.76 2.82
C ASN A 37 3.48 -5.91 2.80
N SER A 38 2.84 -6.17 3.94
CA SER A 38 1.38 -6.30 4.06
C SER A 38 0.62 -5.04 3.64
N VAL A 39 1.12 -3.85 4.00
CA VAL A 39 0.43 -2.58 3.72
C VAL A 39 0.67 -2.12 2.27
N ALA A 40 1.89 -2.31 1.75
CA ALA A 40 2.26 -1.85 0.40
C ALA A 40 1.49 -2.56 -0.73
N ALA A 41 1.11 -3.82 -0.52
CA ALA A 41 0.38 -4.64 -1.49
C ALA A 41 -1.09 -4.23 -1.67
N VAL A 42 -1.70 -3.54 -0.71
CA VAL A 42 -3.14 -3.19 -0.76
C VAL A 42 -3.38 -1.85 -1.48
N CYS A 43 -2.44 -0.92 -1.41
CA CYS A 43 -2.55 0.38 -2.09
C CYS A 43 -2.47 0.27 -3.62
N THR A 44 -1.75 -0.71 -4.15
CA THR A 44 -1.39 -0.83 -5.58
C THR A 44 -2.55 -1.23 -6.51
N GLN A 45 -3.72 -1.63 -5.98
CA GLN A 45 -4.88 -2.09 -6.77
C GLN A 45 -6.08 -1.11 -6.80
N SER A 46 -5.90 0.13 -6.33
CA SER A 46 -7.03 1.05 -6.08
C SER A 46 -7.29 2.11 -7.16
N ILE A 47 -6.53 2.12 -8.27
CA ILE A 47 -6.58 3.22 -9.26
C ILE A 47 -6.62 2.72 -10.72
N SER A 48 -6.16 1.50 -11.01
CA SER A 48 -6.23 0.89 -12.34
C SER A 48 -7.57 0.19 -12.61
N HIS A 49 -8.60 0.96 -13.03
CA HIS A 49 -9.70 0.59 -13.95
C HIS A 49 -10.75 1.73 -13.96
N SER A 50 -10.70 2.64 -14.94
CA SER A 50 -11.76 3.63 -15.22
C SER A 50 -11.53 4.35 -16.56
N GLU A 51 -11.55 3.61 -17.67
CA GLU A 51 -11.56 4.15 -19.03
C GLU A 51 -12.60 3.44 -19.91
N SER A 52 -13.83 3.95 -19.94
CA SER A 52 -14.71 3.99 -21.13
C SER A 52 -15.91 4.90 -20.89
N ASP A 53 -16.25 5.67 -21.93
CA ASP A 53 -17.58 6.08 -22.39
C ASP A 53 -18.64 6.54 -21.36
N ASP A 54 -18.85 7.86 -21.32
CA ASP A 54 -20.19 8.44 -21.15
C ASP A 54 -20.23 9.85 -21.82
N MET A 55 -20.39 9.87 -23.15
CA MET A 55 -20.87 11.07 -23.87
C MET A 55 -22.37 10.93 -24.04
N VAL A 56 -23.14 11.78 -23.36
CA VAL A 56 -24.60 11.87 -23.52
C VAL A 56 -24.98 13.31 -23.87
N ASP A 57 -25.63 13.47 -25.02
CA ASP A 57 -25.96 14.78 -25.59
C ASP A 57 -26.98 15.56 -24.76
N ALA A 58 -26.71 16.86 -24.57
CA ALA A 58 -27.58 17.79 -23.86
C ALA A 58 -28.58 18.48 -24.81
N GLU A 59 -29.47 17.69 -25.42
CA GLU A 59 -30.61 18.20 -26.20
C GLU A 59 -31.95 17.71 -25.61
N ILE A 60 -33.08 18.27 -26.07
CA ILE A 60 -34.45 18.16 -25.50
C ILE A 60 -34.70 19.07 -24.28
N LEU A 61 -35.12 20.32 -24.56
CA LEU A 61 -35.91 21.13 -23.63
C LEU A 61 -36.97 21.97 -24.38
N SER A 62 -37.84 21.28 -25.12
CA SER A 62 -38.86 21.89 -26.00
C SER A 62 -40.25 21.26 -25.86
N GLN A 63 -40.81 21.28 -24.64
CA GLN A 63 -42.22 20.95 -24.41
C GLN A 63 -43.02 22.21 -24.01
N LYS A 64 -43.89 22.67 -24.91
CA LYS A 64 -44.94 23.65 -24.60
C LYS A 64 -46.13 22.94 -23.93
N PRO A 65 -46.77 23.53 -22.91
CA PRO A 65 -48.10 23.10 -22.50
C PRO A 65 -49.13 23.43 -23.59
N GLU A 66 -50.02 22.50 -23.89
CA GLU A 66 -51.21 22.76 -24.71
C GLU A 66 -52.32 23.35 -23.82
N ALA A 67 -52.94 24.45 -24.26
CA ALA A 67 -54.10 25.04 -23.59
C ALA A 67 -55.39 24.55 -24.27
N GLN A 68 -56.24 23.84 -23.52
CA GLN A 68 -57.53 23.36 -24.03
C GLN A 68 -58.55 24.51 -24.14
N ALA A 69 -59.37 24.46 -25.20
CA ALA A 69 -60.41 25.46 -25.44
C ALA A 69 -61.64 25.25 -24.54
N GLY A 70 -62.01 26.27 -23.76
CA GLY A 70 -63.28 26.40 -23.07
C GLY A 70 -64.01 27.66 -23.53
N SER A 71 -65.30 27.57 -23.86
CA SER A 71 -66.04 28.64 -24.55
C SER A 71 -67.11 29.32 -23.69
N LYS A 72 -67.40 30.58 -24.05
CA LYS A 72 -68.54 31.47 -23.70
C LYS A 72 -68.27 32.51 -22.62
N GLY A 73 -68.79 33.71 -22.88
CA GLY A 73 -68.73 34.89 -22.00
C GLY A 73 -68.38 36.13 -22.80
N ASP A 74 -69.37 36.77 -23.42
CA ASP A 74 -69.20 38.11 -23.98
C ASP A 74 -69.09 39.13 -22.84
N ASP A 75 -68.15 40.06 -22.90
CA ASP A 75 -68.46 41.47 -22.57
C ASP A 75 -67.39 42.44 -23.11
N ASN A 76 -67.80 43.67 -23.42
CA ASN A 76 -66.92 44.71 -23.98
C ASN A 76 -66.21 45.50 -22.88
N SER A 77 -64.92 45.26 -22.66
CA SER A 77 -64.04 46.22 -21.97
C SER A 77 -62.73 46.41 -22.74
N PHE A 78 -62.59 47.54 -23.42
CA PHE A 78 -61.33 47.92 -24.06
C PHE A 78 -60.34 48.47 -23.02
N SER A 79 -59.88 47.59 -22.12
CA SER A 79 -58.81 47.92 -21.19
C SER A 79 -57.52 48.14 -21.97
N THR A 80 -57.06 49.40 -22.02
CA THR A 80 -55.69 49.69 -22.43
C THR A 80 -54.77 49.29 -21.29
N ASP A 81 -54.36 48.02 -21.27
CA ASP A 81 -53.46 47.44 -20.27
C ASP A 81 -52.04 48.05 -20.37
N ILE A 82 -51.89 49.25 -19.80
CA ILE A 82 -50.61 49.96 -19.67
C ILE A 82 -49.55 49.11 -18.93
N GLY A 83 -49.98 48.16 -18.09
CA GLY A 83 -49.10 47.18 -17.44
C GLY A 83 -48.41 46.22 -18.41
N GLN A 84 -49.11 45.68 -19.42
CA GLN A 84 -48.53 44.71 -20.36
C GLN A 84 -47.39 45.32 -21.17
N TRP A 85 -47.52 46.58 -21.58
CA TRP A 85 -46.47 47.29 -22.33
C TRP A 85 -45.18 47.46 -21.51
N SER A 86 -45.26 47.63 -20.19
CA SER A 86 -44.08 47.78 -19.34
C SER A 86 -43.27 46.48 -19.17
N GLU A 87 -43.93 45.32 -19.16
CA GLU A 87 -43.25 44.02 -19.16
C GLU A 87 -42.62 43.71 -20.51
N VAL A 88 -43.32 44.05 -21.61
CA VAL A 88 -42.81 43.90 -22.99
C VAL A 88 -41.60 44.82 -23.23
N ASP A 89 -41.64 46.09 -22.82
CA ASP A 89 -40.48 47.00 -22.91
C ASP A 89 -39.31 46.51 -22.05
N SER A 90 -39.57 45.95 -20.86
CA SER A 90 -38.54 45.36 -20.01
C SER A 90 -37.87 44.14 -20.66
N MET A 91 -38.65 43.25 -21.28
CA MET A 91 -38.10 42.13 -22.07
C MET A 91 -37.32 42.62 -23.29
N ILE A 92 -37.85 43.60 -24.04
CA ILE A 92 -37.16 44.20 -25.19
C ILE A 92 -35.84 44.86 -24.74
N HIS A 93 -35.83 45.59 -23.63
CA HIS A 93 -34.62 46.20 -23.07
C HIS A 93 -33.60 45.13 -22.64
N SER A 94 -34.05 44.04 -22.01
CA SER A 94 -33.18 42.92 -21.61
C SER A 94 -32.55 42.21 -22.81
N VAL A 95 -33.35 41.86 -23.83
CA VAL A 95 -32.86 41.26 -25.08
C VAL A 95 -31.93 42.22 -25.83
N THR A 96 -32.28 43.51 -25.91
CA THR A 96 -31.44 44.55 -26.53
C THR A 96 -30.13 44.76 -25.76
N PHE A 97 -30.14 44.59 -24.43
CA PHE A 97 -28.94 44.66 -23.60
C PHE A 97 -28.03 43.45 -23.83
N GLY A 98 -28.57 42.23 -23.87
CA GLY A 98 -27.84 41.02 -24.24
C GLY A 98 -27.24 41.08 -25.66
N GLN A 99 -27.99 41.62 -26.62
CA GLN A 99 -27.48 41.88 -27.98
C GLN A 99 -26.39 42.95 -28.00
N ARG A 100 -26.52 44.04 -27.21
CA ARG A 100 -25.46 45.06 -27.08
C ARG A 100 -24.19 44.50 -26.44
N ILE A 101 -24.33 43.59 -25.48
CA ILE A 101 -23.21 42.83 -24.88
C ILE A 101 -22.48 42.02 -25.96
N GLN A 102 -23.21 41.28 -26.80
CA GLN A 102 -22.60 40.52 -27.91
C GLN A 102 -21.97 41.41 -29.00
N VAL A 103 -22.56 42.56 -29.30
CA VAL A 103 -22.16 43.43 -30.43
C VAL A 103 -21.06 44.44 -30.06
N ARG A 104 -20.95 44.87 -28.80
CA ARG A 104 -19.93 45.84 -28.35
C ARG A 104 -18.91 45.29 -27.35
N GLY A 105 -19.15 44.11 -26.78
CA GLY A 105 -18.44 43.61 -25.61
C GLY A 105 -18.85 44.32 -24.33
N CYS A 106 -18.62 43.67 -23.19
CA CYS A 106 -18.67 44.31 -21.88
C CYS A 106 -17.33 45.01 -21.58
N VAL A 107 -17.31 45.99 -20.67
CA VAL A 107 -16.06 46.69 -20.28
C VAL A 107 -15.06 45.73 -19.63
N ASP A 108 -15.56 44.70 -18.93
CA ASP A 108 -14.80 43.62 -18.31
C ASP A 108 -14.45 42.47 -19.28
N SER A 109 -14.81 42.52 -20.57
CA SER A 109 -14.58 41.38 -21.48
C SER A 109 -13.10 41.01 -21.62
N ALA A 110 -12.20 41.99 -21.55
CA ALA A 110 -10.76 41.76 -21.53
C ALA A 110 -10.27 41.12 -20.21
N ILE A 111 -10.90 41.47 -19.08
CA ILE A 111 -10.58 40.91 -17.75
C ILE A 111 -11.09 39.47 -17.66
N VAL A 112 -12.30 39.19 -18.15
CA VAL A 112 -12.87 37.84 -18.25
C VAL A 112 -12.02 36.95 -19.14
N GLU A 113 -11.50 37.48 -20.25
CA GLU A 113 -10.65 36.73 -21.16
C GLU A 113 -9.24 36.48 -20.59
N GLN A 114 -8.62 37.47 -19.94
CA GLN A 114 -7.38 37.27 -19.17
C GLN A 114 -7.57 36.20 -18.08
N TYR A 115 -8.65 36.29 -17.30
CA TYR A 115 -8.95 35.32 -16.25
C TYR A 115 -9.14 33.90 -16.80
N ARG A 116 -9.78 33.74 -17.99
CA ARG A 116 -9.89 32.44 -18.66
C ARG A 116 -8.52 31.88 -19.06
N GLN A 117 -7.62 32.72 -19.56
CA GLN A 117 -6.28 32.33 -19.98
C GLN A 117 -5.42 31.93 -18.77
N GLU A 118 -5.48 32.68 -17.67
CA GLU A 118 -4.86 32.32 -16.39
C GLU A 118 -5.43 31.00 -15.83
N CYS A 119 -6.75 30.79 -15.92
CA CYS A 119 -7.38 29.52 -15.52
C CYS A 119 -6.95 28.33 -16.40
N ALA A 120 -6.83 28.52 -17.71
CA ALA A 120 -6.37 27.48 -18.64
C ALA A 120 -4.89 27.13 -18.41
N TYR A 121 -4.06 28.13 -18.15
CA TYR A 121 -2.67 27.96 -17.73
C TYR A 121 -2.57 27.17 -16.43
N ALA A 122 -3.30 27.57 -15.39
CA ALA A 122 -3.29 26.90 -14.08
C ALA A 122 -3.77 25.44 -14.18
N LYS A 123 -4.84 25.16 -14.96
CA LYS A 123 -5.29 23.80 -15.26
C LYS A 123 -4.19 22.97 -15.93
N SER A 124 -3.54 23.53 -16.94
CA SER A 124 -2.45 22.85 -17.67
C SER A 124 -1.29 22.46 -16.73
N VAL A 125 -0.93 23.30 -15.75
CA VAL A 125 0.07 22.94 -14.72
C VAL A 125 -0.48 21.84 -13.79
N LEU A 126 -1.71 22.00 -13.30
CA LEU A 126 -2.32 21.07 -12.34
C LEU A 126 -2.55 19.67 -12.92
N GLU A 127 -2.93 19.54 -14.20
CA GLU A 127 -3.07 18.25 -14.89
C GLU A 127 -1.78 17.43 -14.85
N ARG A 128 -0.63 18.08 -15.04
CA ARG A 128 0.70 17.47 -14.97
C ARG A 128 1.06 17.08 -13.53
N VAL A 129 0.86 18.00 -12.58
CA VAL A 129 1.09 17.77 -11.15
C VAL A 129 0.25 16.60 -10.61
N VAL A 130 -1.06 16.58 -10.92
CA VAL A 130 -1.99 15.51 -10.54
C VAL A 130 -1.62 14.18 -11.21
N SER A 131 -1.14 14.19 -12.45
CA SER A 131 -0.66 12.98 -13.14
C SER A 131 0.57 12.38 -12.44
N VAL A 132 1.53 13.21 -12.01
CA VAL A 132 2.69 12.75 -11.21
C VAL A 132 2.25 12.23 -9.84
N ILE A 133 1.33 12.92 -9.17
CA ILE A 133 0.79 12.47 -7.87
C ILE A 133 0.08 11.12 -8.01
N LYS A 134 -0.76 10.95 -9.04
CA LYS A 134 -1.44 9.69 -9.37
C LYS A 134 -0.43 8.56 -9.62
N PHE A 135 0.58 8.80 -10.47
CA PHE A 135 1.61 7.81 -10.81
C PHE A 135 2.40 7.32 -9.57
N LEU A 136 2.74 8.23 -8.66
CA LEU A 136 3.44 7.92 -7.41
C LEU A 136 2.55 7.14 -6.44
N ALA A 137 1.30 7.58 -6.24
CA ALA A 137 0.32 6.92 -5.39
C ALA A 137 0.00 5.49 -5.85
N GLU A 138 -0.24 5.30 -7.16
CA GLU A 138 -0.45 4.01 -7.81
C GLU A 138 0.63 2.97 -7.47
N ARG A 139 1.88 3.43 -7.33
CA ARG A 139 3.06 2.56 -7.18
C ARG A 139 3.59 2.50 -5.74
N GLY A 140 2.92 3.15 -4.79
CA GLY A 140 3.40 3.26 -3.40
C GLY A 140 4.75 3.98 -3.27
N LEU A 141 5.11 4.85 -4.22
CA LEU A 141 6.39 5.54 -4.25
C LEU A 141 6.41 6.75 -3.31
N ALA A 142 7.55 6.98 -2.67
CA ALA A 142 7.73 8.14 -1.79
C ALA A 142 7.71 9.46 -2.59
N PHE A 143 6.99 10.46 -2.09
CA PHE A 143 6.84 11.76 -2.77
C PHE A 143 8.00 12.73 -2.48
N ARG A 144 8.47 12.75 -1.23
CA ARG A 144 9.51 13.66 -0.70
C ARG A 144 10.89 13.01 -0.73
N GLY A 145 11.93 13.83 -0.72
CA GLY A 145 13.34 13.43 -0.67
C GLY A 145 14.05 14.04 0.52
N GLN A 146 15.37 14.27 0.42
CA GLN A 146 16.12 15.00 1.44
C GLN A 146 15.99 16.52 1.26
N THR A 147 15.66 16.99 0.05
CA THR A 147 15.43 18.41 -0.25
C THR A 147 14.16 18.62 -1.06
N GLU A 148 13.70 19.88 -1.10
CA GLU A 148 12.61 20.35 -1.96
C GLU A 148 13.14 21.36 -3.01
N ILE A 149 14.40 21.18 -3.41
CA ILE A 149 15.13 22.08 -4.30
C ILE A 149 15.12 21.51 -5.72
N LEU A 150 14.61 22.29 -6.66
CA LEU A 150 14.62 21.94 -8.08
C LEU A 150 16.06 21.85 -8.61
N GLY A 151 16.35 20.84 -9.43
CA GLY A 151 17.67 20.50 -9.94
C GLY A 151 18.59 19.80 -8.94
N SER A 152 18.11 19.46 -7.73
CA SER A 152 18.90 18.71 -6.75
C SER A 152 18.74 17.20 -6.94
N SER A 153 19.85 16.46 -7.03
CA SER A 153 19.84 14.99 -7.10
C SER A 153 19.36 14.28 -5.82
N SER A 154 19.08 15.03 -4.75
CA SER A 154 18.46 14.54 -3.52
C SER A 154 17.06 15.11 -3.27
N ASN A 155 16.42 15.66 -4.31
CA ASN A 155 15.01 16.06 -4.27
C ASN A 155 14.06 14.84 -4.15
N GLY A 156 12.78 15.10 -3.90
CA GLY A 156 11.77 14.05 -3.87
C GLY A 156 11.34 13.61 -5.26
N ASN A 157 10.94 12.33 -5.42
CA ASN A 157 10.48 11.78 -6.71
C ASN A 157 9.38 12.63 -7.37
N PHE A 158 8.56 13.34 -6.59
CA PHE A 158 7.59 14.30 -7.11
C PHE A 158 8.26 15.42 -7.96
N LEU A 159 9.34 16.03 -7.47
CA LEU A 159 10.09 17.05 -8.20
C LEU A 159 10.93 16.42 -9.32
N GLY A 160 11.64 15.33 -9.06
CA GLY A 160 12.44 14.64 -10.07
C GLY A 160 11.64 14.13 -11.28
N ILE A 161 10.38 13.71 -11.09
CA ILE A 161 9.50 13.34 -12.22
C ILE A 161 8.99 14.58 -12.96
N LEU A 162 8.69 15.69 -12.27
CA LEU A 162 8.32 16.96 -12.94
C LEU A 162 9.49 17.50 -13.80
N GLU A 163 10.72 17.40 -13.29
CA GLU A 163 11.96 17.73 -14.00
C GLU A 163 12.20 16.80 -15.20
N LEU A 164 11.87 15.50 -15.08
CA LEU A 164 11.92 14.55 -16.19
C LEU A 164 10.89 14.87 -17.28
N ILE A 165 9.64 15.19 -16.90
CA ILE A 165 8.59 15.57 -17.85
C ILE A 165 8.96 16.88 -18.56
N ALA A 166 9.54 17.85 -17.86
CA ALA A 166 9.96 19.13 -18.42
C ALA A 166 11.01 19.02 -19.55
N GLN A 167 11.77 17.92 -19.63
CA GLN A 167 12.68 17.65 -20.76
C GLN A 167 11.94 17.39 -22.08
N PHE A 168 10.67 16.98 -22.00
CA PHE A 168 9.82 16.66 -23.15
C PHE A 168 8.60 17.59 -23.28
N ASP A 169 8.33 18.40 -22.26
CA ASP A 169 7.21 19.33 -22.18
C ASP A 169 7.71 20.80 -22.04
N PRO A 170 7.76 21.56 -23.15
CA PRO A 170 8.20 22.95 -23.14
C PRO A 170 7.33 23.89 -22.30
N PHE A 171 6.06 23.55 -22.07
CA PHE A 171 5.18 24.33 -21.21
C PHE A 171 5.56 24.13 -19.74
N LEU A 172 5.82 22.89 -19.31
CA LEU A 172 6.26 22.60 -17.95
C LEU A 172 7.68 23.12 -17.67
N SER A 173 8.61 22.98 -18.62
CA SER A 173 9.94 23.64 -18.53
C SER A 173 9.79 25.15 -18.37
N SER A 174 9.02 25.80 -19.25
CA SER A 174 8.77 27.25 -19.14
C SER A 174 8.12 27.63 -17.81
N HIS A 175 7.24 26.78 -17.24
CA HIS A 175 6.65 27.03 -15.92
C HIS A 175 7.68 26.89 -14.79
N ILE A 176 8.52 25.86 -14.82
CA ILE A 176 9.58 25.63 -13.83
C ILE A 176 10.58 26.80 -13.84
N ASP A 177 11.04 27.25 -15.01
CA ASP A 177 11.97 28.38 -15.12
C ASP A 177 11.34 29.70 -14.65
N ASN A 178 10.03 29.89 -14.90
CA ASN A 178 9.33 31.13 -14.54
C ASN A 178 8.78 31.18 -13.12
N HIS A 179 8.56 30.04 -12.45
CA HIS A 179 7.89 30.00 -11.13
C HIS A 179 8.56 29.07 -10.10
N GLY A 180 9.39 28.12 -10.53
CA GLY A 180 10.16 27.25 -9.65
C GLY A 180 11.15 28.03 -8.78
N GLY A 181 11.24 27.68 -7.49
CA GLY A 181 12.24 28.22 -6.56
C GLY A 181 12.12 29.71 -6.20
N LYS A 182 11.26 30.52 -6.85
CA LYS A 182 11.19 31.99 -6.67
C LYS A 182 10.68 32.49 -5.31
N GLY A 183 10.41 31.60 -4.36
CA GLY A 183 10.02 31.95 -2.99
C GLY A 183 8.58 32.48 -2.87
N LYS A 184 8.34 33.31 -1.84
CA LYS A 184 6.99 33.80 -1.51
C LYS A 184 6.53 34.85 -2.54
N GLY A 185 5.32 34.66 -3.07
CA GLY A 185 4.65 35.61 -3.98
C GLY A 185 4.43 35.09 -5.41
N SER A 186 5.02 33.95 -5.79
CA SER A 186 4.74 33.25 -7.05
C SER A 186 4.03 31.92 -6.78
N VAL A 187 2.90 31.66 -7.45
CA VAL A 187 2.16 30.40 -7.33
C VAL A 187 2.69 29.42 -8.38
N SER A 188 3.51 28.46 -7.95
CA SER A 188 4.06 27.41 -8.82
C SER A 188 3.26 26.10 -8.83
N TYR A 189 2.40 25.87 -7.84
CA TYR A 189 1.74 24.57 -7.59
C TYR A 189 2.71 23.38 -7.35
N LEU A 190 4.03 23.58 -7.38
CA LEU A 190 5.04 22.52 -7.22
C LEU A 190 5.57 22.41 -5.77
N SER A 191 5.04 23.17 -4.82
CA SER A 191 5.45 23.08 -3.42
C SER A 191 4.92 21.79 -2.76
N SER A 192 5.62 21.34 -1.72
CA SER A 192 5.15 20.26 -0.85
C SER A 192 3.74 20.48 -0.33
N THR A 193 3.47 21.67 0.23
CA THR A 193 2.14 22.04 0.75
C THR A 193 1.02 21.87 -0.27
N ILE A 194 1.19 22.36 -1.51
CA ILE A 194 0.16 22.24 -2.56
C ILE A 194 0.06 20.79 -3.05
N CYS A 195 1.17 20.07 -3.11
CA CYS A 195 1.18 18.63 -3.40
C CYS A 195 0.41 17.83 -2.32
N ASP A 196 0.56 18.17 -1.03
CA ASP A 196 -0.18 17.54 0.09
C ASP A 196 -1.68 17.90 0.07
N GLU A 197 -2.03 19.15 -0.26
CA GLU A 197 -3.43 19.59 -0.48
C GLU A 197 -4.09 18.82 -1.64
N LEU A 198 -3.38 18.62 -2.76
CA LEU A 198 -3.88 17.84 -3.89
C LEU A 198 -4.03 16.35 -3.54
N ILE A 199 -3.11 15.78 -2.77
CA ILE A 199 -3.21 14.40 -2.25
C ILE A 199 -4.44 14.24 -1.36
N ASP A 200 -4.73 15.20 -0.48
CA ASP A 200 -5.94 15.19 0.36
C ASP A 200 -7.23 15.29 -0.46
N VAL A 201 -7.30 16.18 -1.47
CA VAL A 201 -8.45 16.29 -2.37
C VAL A 201 -8.67 15.01 -3.18
N MET A 202 -7.60 14.41 -3.72
CA MET A 202 -7.66 13.14 -4.46
C MET A 202 -8.09 11.99 -3.52
N GLY A 203 -7.51 11.91 -2.33
CA GLY A 203 -7.85 10.91 -1.31
C GLY A 203 -9.32 11.00 -0.87
N LYS A 204 -9.85 12.21 -0.67
CA LYS A 204 -11.27 12.44 -0.37
C LYS A 204 -12.20 11.97 -1.49
N GLN A 205 -11.82 12.15 -2.76
CA GLN A 205 -12.61 11.65 -3.89
C GLN A 205 -12.55 10.12 -4.01
N VAL A 206 -11.37 9.49 -3.81
CA VAL A 206 -11.24 8.02 -3.77
C VAL A 206 -12.05 7.42 -2.63
N MET A 207 -11.94 7.99 -1.41
CA MET A 207 -12.75 7.63 -0.25
C MET A 207 -14.25 7.72 -0.54
N LYS A 208 -14.69 8.82 -1.16
CA LYS A 208 -16.10 9.03 -1.55
C LYS A 208 -16.59 7.95 -2.52
N THR A 209 -15.77 7.55 -3.50
CA THR A 209 -16.09 6.45 -4.43
C THR A 209 -16.23 5.12 -3.68
N ILE A 210 -15.22 4.72 -2.89
CA ILE A 210 -15.24 3.46 -2.11
C ILE A 210 -16.45 3.40 -1.18
N LEU A 211 -16.75 4.49 -0.46
CA LEU A 211 -17.94 4.56 0.40
C LEU A 211 -19.26 4.56 -0.39
N SER A 212 -19.26 4.96 -1.66
CA SER A 212 -20.43 4.83 -2.54
C SER A 212 -20.61 3.39 -3.01
N GLU A 213 -19.52 2.71 -3.40
CA GLU A 213 -19.51 1.30 -3.78
C GLU A 213 -20.00 0.39 -2.62
N ILE A 214 -19.49 0.58 -1.40
CA ILE A 214 -19.91 -0.19 -0.21
C ILE A 214 -21.42 -0.01 0.05
N ARG A 215 -21.95 1.22 -0.05
CA ARG A 215 -23.39 1.48 0.13
C ARG A 215 -24.24 0.87 -0.99
N GLY A 216 -23.73 0.84 -2.23
CA GLY A 216 -24.39 0.20 -3.38
C GLY A 216 -24.43 -1.32 -3.27
N ALA A 217 -23.30 -1.94 -2.90
CA ALA A 217 -23.19 -3.37 -2.60
C ALA A 217 -24.06 -3.80 -1.39
N LYS A 218 -24.47 -2.83 -0.56
CA LYS A 218 -25.30 -2.94 0.65
C LYS A 218 -24.65 -3.74 1.77
N PHE A 219 -24.28 -5.00 1.53
CA PHE A 219 -23.63 -5.88 2.49
C PHE A 219 -22.11 -5.82 2.37
N TYR A 220 -21.44 -5.86 3.52
CA TYR A 220 -19.98 -5.78 3.60
C TYR A 220 -19.45 -6.57 4.80
N SER A 221 -18.14 -6.76 4.85
CA SER A 221 -17.41 -7.29 6.00
C SER A 221 -16.19 -6.40 6.30
N ILE A 222 -15.82 -6.31 7.57
CA ILE A 222 -14.72 -5.46 8.06
C ILE A 222 -13.54 -6.34 8.46
N SER A 223 -12.34 -6.01 8.01
CA SER A 223 -11.09 -6.51 8.60
C SER A 223 -10.34 -5.36 9.25
N VAL A 224 -9.80 -5.59 10.45
CA VAL A 224 -8.94 -4.61 11.15
C VAL A 224 -7.70 -5.31 11.69
N ASP A 225 -6.54 -4.67 11.50
CA ASP A 225 -5.26 -5.11 12.08
C ASP A 225 -4.55 -3.95 12.77
N SER A 226 -3.87 -4.24 13.88
CA SER A 226 -3.23 -3.26 14.76
C SER A 226 -1.75 -3.12 14.44
N THR A 227 -1.36 -1.96 13.93
CA THR A 227 0.03 -1.69 13.51
C THR A 227 0.62 -0.51 14.30
N PRO A 228 1.79 -0.65 14.94
CA PRO A 228 2.48 0.49 15.54
C PRO A 228 3.00 1.45 14.47
N ASP A 229 2.82 2.75 14.68
CA ASP A 229 3.34 3.78 13.79
C ASP A 229 4.82 4.14 14.08
N ILE A 230 5.35 5.10 13.33
CA ILE A 230 6.73 5.61 13.48
C ILE A 230 7.01 6.30 14.82
N SER A 231 5.98 6.56 15.62
CA SER A 231 6.05 7.10 16.99
C SER A 231 5.74 6.03 18.06
N HIS A 232 5.68 4.74 17.66
CA HIS A 232 5.29 3.61 18.50
C HIS A 232 3.88 3.70 19.10
N VAL A 233 2.98 4.43 18.44
CA VAL A 233 1.54 4.46 18.78
C VAL A 233 0.82 3.45 17.90
N ASP A 234 0.12 2.49 18.50
CA ASP A 234 -0.73 1.56 17.75
C ASP A 234 -1.85 2.32 17.03
N ARG A 235 -2.08 1.95 15.76
CA ARG A 235 -3.22 2.42 14.97
C ARG A 235 -3.90 1.25 14.27
N LEU A 236 -5.19 1.42 13.98
CA LEU A 236 -6.00 0.37 13.36
C LEU A 236 -6.06 0.57 11.85
N SER A 237 -5.40 -0.29 11.09
CA SER A 237 -5.66 -0.40 9.65
C SER A 237 -7.09 -0.93 9.45
N CYS A 238 -7.90 -0.25 8.64
CA CYS A 238 -9.30 -0.63 8.41
C CYS A 238 -9.53 -0.94 6.93
N VAL A 239 -9.96 -2.18 6.67
CA VAL A 239 -10.19 -2.75 5.33
C VAL A 239 -11.63 -3.23 5.23
N PHE A 240 -12.29 -2.92 4.12
CA PHE A 240 -13.65 -3.37 3.82
C PHE A 240 -13.63 -4.36 2.66
N ARG A 241 -14.32 -5.49 2.81
CA ARG A 241 -14.58 -6.46 1.74
C ARG A 241 -16.08 -6.48 1.43
N TYR A 242 -16.43 -6.39 0.15
CA TYR A 242 -17.80 -6.35 -0.35
C TYR A 242 -17.83 -6.90 -1.78
N VAL A 243 -19.02 -7.02 -2.39
CA VAL A 243 -19.19 -7.67 -3.69
C VAL A 243 -19.71 -6.68 -4.72
N LEU A 244 -19.02 -6.58 -5.86
CA LEU A 244 -19.48 -5.93 -7.09
C LEU A 244 -19.82 -7.00 -8.13
N ASN A 245 -20.25 -6.59 -9.32
CA ASN A 245 -20.66 -7.50 -10.41
C ASN A 245 -19.55 -8.49 -10.79
N ASP A 246 -18.29 -8.04 -10.78
CA ASP A 246 -17.11 -8.83 -11.14
C ASP A 246 -16.58 -9.72 -10.00
N GLY A 247 -17.22 -9.68 -8.82
CA GLY A 247 -16.90 -10.51 -7.67
C GLY A 247 -16.57 -9.75 -6.38
N PRO A 248 -15.98 -10.43 -5.38
CA PRO A 248 -15.57 -9.81 -4.13
C PRO A 248 -14.34 -8.92 -4.32
N ILE A 249 -14.41 -7.67 -3.85
CA ILE A 249 -13.26 -6.76 -3.80
C ILE A 249 -12.93 -6.37 -2.36
N GLU A 250 -11.65 -6.07 -2.13
CA GLU A 250 -11.12 -5.60 -0.86
C GLU A 250 -10.54 -4.20 -1.06
N ARG A 251 -10.92 -3.26 -0.19
CA ARG A 251 -10.40 -1.89 -0.19
C ARG A 251 -9.86 -1.56 1.21
N PHE A 252 -8.60 -1.18 1.28
CA PHE A 252 -8.13 -0.37 2.41
C PHE A 252 -8.87 0.97 2.38
N VAL A 253 -9.35 1.41 3.54
CA VAL A 253 -10.16 2.63 3.66
C VAL A 253 -9.40 3.70 4.44
N GLN A 254 -8.99 3.42 5.67
CA GLN A 254 -8.25 4.38 6.49
C GLN A 254 -7.47 3.69 7.62
N ILE A 255 -6.43 4.34 8.13
CA ILE A 255 -5.83 4.03 9.43
C ILE A 255 -6.57 4.87 10.50
N LEU A 256 -7.31 4.22 11.39
CA LEU A 256 -8.04 4.86 12.48
C LEU A 256 -7.11 5.11 13.67
N SER A 257 -7.21 6.30 14.26
CA SER A 257 -6.51 6.65 15.50
C SER A 257 -7.27 6.10 16.72
N MET A 258 -6.54 5.58 17.70
CA MET A 258 -7.09 5.05 18.94
C MET A 258 -6.85 6.00 20.12
N LYS A 259 -7.76 6.01 21.09
CA LYS A 259 -7.58 6.70 22.38
C LYS A 259 -7.02 5.77 23.48
N GLY A 260 -7.00 4.46 23.23
CA GLY A 260 -6.49 3.42 24.11
C GLY A 260 -6.52 2.07 23.39
N HIS A 261 -5.88 1.06 23.97
CA HIS A 261 -5.79 -0.29 23.38
C HIS A 261 -6.94 -1.21 23.85
N GLY A 262 -7.91 -0.69 24.61
CA GLY A 262 -9.01 -1.46 25.18
C GLY A 262 -10.06 -1.84 24.14
N ALA A 263 -10.71 -2.99 24.32
CA ALA A 263 -11.77 -3.45 23.42
C ALA A 263 -12.94 -2.45 23.24
N GLU A 264 -13.13 -1.56 24.20
CA GLU A 264 -14.07 -0.44 24.12
C GLU A 264 -13.57 0.70 23.22
N ASP A 265 -12.28 1.08 23.34
CA ASP A 265 -11.64 2.08 22.49
C ASP A 265 -11.59 1.63 21.03
N LEU A 266 -11.27 0.35 20.81
CA LEU A 266 -11.30 -0.32 19.51
C LEU A 266 -12.69 -0.21 18.87
N PHE A 267 -13.72 -0.59 19.64
CA PHE A 267 -15.11 -0.54 19.18
C PHE A 267 -15.55 0.90 18.90
N ASN A 268 -15.30 1.83 19.82
CA ASN A 268 -15.73 3.23 19.70
C ASN A 268 -15.06 3.93 18.50
N SER A 269 -13.77 3.66 18.24
CA SER A 269 -13.05 4.24 17.09
C SER A 269 -13.62 3.71 15.76
N LEU A 270 -13.86 2.41 15.65
CA LEU A 270 -14.46 1.81 14.45
C LEU A 270 -15.93 2.22 14.25
N TYR A 271 -16.70 2.28 15.34
CA TYR A 271 -18.12 2.60 15.30
C TYR A 271 -18.36 4.08 14.95
N SER A 272 -17.56 5.00 15.51
CA SER A 272 -17.61 6.43 15.12
C SER A 272 -17.29 6.61 13.64
N PHE A 273 -16.26 5.89 13.12
CA PHE A 273 -15.95 5.89 11.70
C PHE A 273 -17.12 5.38 10.84
N LEU A 274 -17.80 4.31 11.25
CA LEU A 274 -18.98 3.79 10.53
C LEU A 274 -20.13 4.82 10.48
N GLU A 275 -20.37 5.57 11.56
CA GLU A 275 -21.39 6.62 11.61
C GLU A 275 -21.02 7.83 10.72
N GLU A 276 -19.78 8.32 10.80
CA GLU A 276 -19.24 9.38 9.92
C GLU A 276 -19.30 8.98 8.44
N ALA A 277 -18.88 7.74 8.12
CA ALA A 277 -18.92 7.15 6.80
C ALA A 277 -20.35 6.79 6.33
N LYS A 278 -21.37 6.91 7.19
CA LYS A 278 -22.77 6.51 6.92
C LYS A 278 -22.87 5.07 6.41
N LEU A 279 -22.17 4.16 7.08
CA LEU A 279 -22.18 2.72 6.83
C LEU A 279 -22.93 2.03 7.98
N ASP A 280 -24.15 1.60 7.69
CA ASP A 280 -25.03 1.01 8.71
C ASP A 280 -24.57 -0.40 9.10
N ILE A 281 -24.14 -0.54 10.36
CA ILE A 281 -23.60 -1.78 10.93
C ILE A 281 -24.54 -2.99 10.79
N LYS A 282 -25.86 -2.80 10.63
CA LYS A 282 -26.83 -3.89 10.39
C LYS A 282 -26.62 -4.62 9.07
N TYR A 283 -25.86 -4.05 8.13
CA TYR A 283 -25.48 -4.68 6.88
C TYR A 283 -24.09 -5.33 6.90
N CYS A 284 -23.32 -5.17 7.99
CA CYS A 284 -22.11 -5.95 8.20
C CYS A 284 -22.46 -7.46 8.28
N ARG A 285 -21.70 -8.32 7.60
CA ARG A 285 -21.91 -9.78 7.55
C ARG A 285 -20.70 -10.60 7.99
N GLY A 286 -19.54 -9.96 8.11
CA GLY A 286 -18.33 -10.60 8.61
C GLY A 286 -17.40 -9.60 9.29
N GLN A 287 -16.66 -10.07 10.28
CA GLN A 287 -15.67 -9.31 11.02
C GLN A 287 -14.41 -10.18 11.23
N SER A 288 -13.24 -9.67 10.86
CA SER A 288 -11.97 -10.41 10.81
C SER A 288 -10.86 -9.64 11.50
N TYR A 289 -10.31 -10.22 12.57
CA TYR A 289 -9.30 -9.61 13.43
C TYR A 289 -8.25 -10.64 13.86
N ASP A 290 -7.17 -10.19 14.50
CA ASP A 290 -6.23 -11.07 15.18
C ASP A 290 -6.87 -11.83 16.37
N ASN A 291 -6.10 -12.72 17.01
CA ASN A 291 -6.58 -13.51 18.13
C ASN A 291 -6.31 -12.85 19.49
N ALA A 292 -5.90 -11.58 19.55
CA ALA A 292 -5.62 -10.89 20.80
C ALA A 292 -6.88 -10.78 21.66
N ARG A 293 -6.69 -10.79 22.99
CA ARG A 293 -7.81 -10.77 23.96
C ARG A 293 -8.79 -9.62 23.75
N ASN A 294 -8.30 -8.47 23.28
CA ASN A 294 -9.11 -7.28 23.08
C ASN A 294 -9.87 -7.29 21.74
N MET A 295 -9.43 -8.08 20.76
CA MET A 295 -10.12 -8.34 19.49
C MET A 295 -11.09 -9.52 19.62
N ALA A 296 -10.54 -10.71 19.84
CA ALA A 296 -11.22 -12.01 19.81
C ALA A 296 -11.99 -12.37 21.10
N GLY A 297 -11.89 -11.55 22.15
CA GLY A 297 -12.45 -11.85 23.47
C GLY A 297 -13.95 -12.16 23.44
N LYS A 298 -14.34 -13.37 23.84
CA LYS A 298 -15.72 -13.90 23.72
C LYS A 298 -16.81 -13.00 24.33
N TYR A 299 -16.52 -12.35 25.46
CA TYR A 299 -17.51 -11.61 26.26
C TYR A 299 -17.35 -10.08 26.21
N SER A 300 -16.15 -9.58 25.97
CA SER A 300 -15.84 -8.14 26.09
C SER A 300 -14.91 -7.59 25.00
N GLY A 301 -14.40 -8.45 24.12
CA GLY A 301 -13.57 -8.07 22.98
C GLY A 301 -14.36 -7.37 21.87
N LEU A 302 -13.66 -6.78 20.91
CA LEU A 302 -14.25 -6.12 19.75
C LEU A 302 -15.31 -6.98 19.06
N GLN A 303 -15.04 -8.28 18.88
CA GLN A 303 -15.97 -9.19 18.20
C GLN A 303 -17.30 -9.38 18.93
N ALA A 304 -17.29 -9.29 20.26
CA ALA A 304 -18.49 -9.39 21.09
C ALA A 304 -19.35 -8.13 20.94
N ARG A 305 -18.71 -6.96 21.00
CA ARG A 305 -19.36 -5.64 20.90
C ARG A 305 -19.97 -5.39 19.52
N ILE A 306 -19.31 -5.86 18.45
CA ILE A 306 -19.87 -5.81 17.09
C ILE A 306 -21.04 -6.79 16.95
N ARG A 307 -20.92 -8.03 17.47
CA ARG A 307 -22.01 -9.02 17.41
C ARG A 307 -23.22 -8.61 18.28
N GLU A 308 -23.01 -7.83 19.35
CA GLU A 308 -24.08 -7.20 20.14
C GLU A 308 -24.87 -6.17 19.32
N LYS A 309 -24.20 -5.33 18.52
CA LYS A 309 -24.85 -4.38 17.60
C LYS A 309 -25.51 -5.06 16.40
N ASN A 310 -24.93 -6.15 15.90
CA ASN A 310 -25.45 -6.92 14.77
C ASN A 310 -25.07 -8.41 14.91
N PRO A 311 -26.01 -9.27 15.34
CA PRO A 311 -25.77 -10.71 15.47
C PRO A 311 -25.38 -11.43 14.16
N LEU A 312 -25.64 -10.83 13.00
CA LEU A 312 -25.30 -11.37 11.68
C LEU A 312 -23.89 -11.01 11.20
N ALA A 313 -23.12 -10.25 11.98
CA ALA A 313 -21.72 -9.97 11.70
C ALA A 313 -20.84 -11.11 12.26
N GLU A 314 -20.62 -12.16 11.46
CA GLU A 314 -19.91 -13.35 11.93
C GLU A 314 -18.41 -13.12 12.11
N TYR A 315 -17.86 -13.59 13.23
CA TYR A 315 -16.43 -13.45 13.55
C TYR A 315 -15.60 -14.60 12.99
N VAL A 316 -14.62 -14.24 12.16
CA VAL A 316 -13.59 -15.14 11.61
C VAL A 316 -12.24 -14.72 12.21
N PRO A 317 -11.56 -15.59 12.98
CA PRO A 317 -10.22 -15.28 13.46
C PRO A 317 -9.20 -15.34 12.32
N CYS A 318 -8.18 -14.48 12.38
CA CYS A 318 -7.09 -14.50 11.39
C CYS A 318 -6.41 -15.88 11.35
N PHE A 319 -6.56 -16.60 10.23
CA PHE A 319 -6.00 -17.95 10.07
C PHE A 319 -4.47 -17.97 10.13
N ALA A 320 -3.80 -16.95 9.57
CA ALA A 320 -2.34 -16.83 9.62
C ALA A 320 -1.83 -16.65 11.06
N HIS A 321 -2.48 -15.77 11.85
CA HIS A 321 -2.16 -15.58 13.26
C HIS A 321 -2.49 -16.84 14.08
N SER A 322 -3.63 -17.48 13.81
CA SER A 322 -4.04 -18.73 14.46
C SER A 322 -3.01 -19.86 14.24
N LEU A 323 -2.58 -20.05 12.99
CA LEU A 323 -1.54 -21.02 12.62
C LEU A 323 -0.19 -20.68 13.29
N ASN A 324 0.17 -19.40 13.35
CA ASN A 324 1.38 -18.92 14.03
C ASN A 324 1.38 -19.26 15.53
N LEU A 325 0.26 -19.08 16.22
CA LEU A 325 0.09 -19.47 17.63
C LEU A 325 0.18 -20.99 17.83
N VAL A 326 -0.34 -21.79 16.89
CA VAL A 326 -0.20 -23.26 16.92
C VAL A 326 1.27 -23.66 16.78
N GLY A 327 2.02 -23.06 15.84
CA GLY A 327 3.46 -23.31 15.68
C GLY A 327 4.26 -22.99 16.95
N ALA A 328 4.03 -21.81 17.54
CA ALA A 328 4.66 -21.43 18.81
C ALA A 328 4.32 -22.39 19.95
N SER A 329 3.06 -22.80 20.06
CA SER A 329 2.60 -23.72 21.12
C SER A 329 3.17 -25.13 20.95
N ALA A 330 3.34 -25.60 19.71
CA ALA A 330 3.87 -26.93 19.40
C ALA A 330 5.38 -27.07 19.64
N VAL A 331 6.14 -25.97 19.58
CA VAL A 331 7.55 -25.95 19.97
C VAL A 331 7.71 -25.73 21.47
N ASN A 332 7.00 -24.75 22.04
CA ASN A 332 7.16 -24.36 23.44
C ASN A 332 6.65 -25.43 24.44
N CYS A 333 5.89 -26.43 24.00
CA CYS A 333 5.46 -27.55 24.83
C CYS A 333 6.53 -28.65 25.01
N VAL A 334 7.63 -28.62 24.22
CA VAL A 334 8.74 -29.60 24.33
C VAL A 334 10.07 -28.87 24.48
N THR A 335 10.67 -28.94 25.66
CA THR A 335 11.92 -28.24 26.01
C THR A 335 13.10 -28.59 25.10
N THR A 336 13.23 -29.85 24.68
CA THR A 336 14.22 -30.29 23.67
C THR A 336 14.05 -29.55 22.34
N VAL A 337 12.81 -29.33 21.89
CA VAL A 337 12.52 -28.64 20.62
C VAL A 337 12.79 -27.13 20.75
N SER A 338 12.38 -26.51 21.87
CA SER A 338 12.77 -25.12 22.18
C SER A 338 14.30 -24.97 22.14
N GLY A 339 15.03 -25.84 22.84
CA GLY A 339 16.50 -25.81 22.90
C GLY A 339 17.20 -26.03 21.55
N PHE A 340 16.54 -26.72 20.60
CA PHE A 340 16.99 -26.81 19.21
C PHE A 340 16.81 -25.47 18.47
N PHE A 341 15.65 -24.80 18.57
CA PHE A 341 15.46 -23.48 17.96
C PHE A 341 16.33 -22.40 18.62
N ASP A 342 16.53 -22.46 19.95
CA ASP A 342 17.51 -21.64 20.66
C ASP A 342 18.92 -21.85 20.09
N PHE A 343 19.31 -23.09 19.78
CA PHE A 343 20.58 -23.38 19.12
C PHE A 343 20.66 -22.78 17.69
N VAL A 344 19.62 -22.90 16.88
CA VAL A 344 19.58 -22.31 15.53
C VAL A 344 19.71 -20.78 15.59
N GLN A 345 19.04 -20.14 16.55
CA GLN A 345 19.15 -18.70 16.77
C GLN A 345 20.54 -18.29 17.29
N ASN A 346 21.10 -19.01 18.26
CA ASN A 346 22.44 -18.74 18.78
C ASN A 346 23.53 -18.91 17.70
N LEU A 347 23.38 -19.91 16.81
CA LEU A 347 24.25 -20.10 15.66
C LEU A 347 24.24 -18.88 14.72
N TYR A 348 23.05 -18.39 14.35
CA TYR A 348 22.92 -17.20 13.52
C TYR A 348 23.49 -15.95 14.22
N VAL A 349 23.12 -15.71 15.48
CA VAL A 349 23.60 -14.57 16.27
C VAL A 349 25.12 -14.60 16.40
N PHE A 350 25.72 -15.78 16.63
CA PHE A 350 27.17 -15.92 16.69
C PHE A 350 27.83 -15.50 15.37
N LEU A 351 27.45 -16.12 14.24
CA LEU A 351 28.11 -15.90 12.95
C LEU A 351 27.87 -14.48 12.40
N ASN A 352 26.68 -13.90 12.63
CA ASN A 352 26.33 -12.54 12.21
C ASN A 352 26.96 -11.44 13.10
N ALA A 353 27.54 -11.79 14.26
CA ALA A 353 28.19 -10.83 15.16
C ALA A 353 29.64 -10.45 14.77
N SER A 354 30.10 -10.81 13.57
CA SER A 354 31.34 -10.29 12.96
C SER A 354 31.25 -10.38 11.45
N THR A 355 31.64 -9.31 10.75
CA THR A 355 31.74 -9.31 9.28
C THR A 355 32.71 -10.39 8.79
N GLN A 356 33.84 -10.59 9.47
CA GLN A 356 34.81 -11.64 9.14
C GLN A 356 34.23 -13.05 9.30
N ARG A 357 33.43 -13.30 10.35
CA ARG A 357 32.79 -14.62 10.56
C ARG A 357 31.62 -14.87 9.60
N TRP A 358 30.94 -13.80 9.18
CA TRP A 358 29.94 -13.84 8.10
C TRP A 358 30.58 -14.06 6.72
N GLU A 359 31.69 -13.38 6.42
CA GLU A 359 32.48 -13.61 5.21
C GLU A 359 32.95 -15.07 5.14
N LEU A 360 33.50 -15.63 6.22
CA LEU A 360 33.87 -17.05 6.30
C LEU A 360 32.68 -18.00 6.03
N LEU A 361 31.47 -17.69 6.53
CA LEU A 361 30.25 -18.46 6.23
C LEU A 361 29.88 -18.40 4.74
N THR A 362 30.00 -17.22 4.12
CA THR A 362 29.60 -16.99 2.71
C THR A 362 30.67 -17.31 1.66
N LYS A 363 31.93 -17.48 2.07
CA LYS A 363 33.08 -17.69 1.19
C LYS A 363 32.97 -19.02 0.45
N GLY A 364 32.63 -18.96 -0.84
CA GLY A 364 32.41 -20.14 -1.68
C GLY A 364 30.96 -20.64 -1.70
N LEU A 365 30.01 -19.89 -1.14
CA LEU A 365 28.59 -20.09 -1.47
C LEU A 365 28.30 -19.48 -2.83
N ASP A 366 27.71 -20.26 -3.75
CA ASP A 366 27.12 -19.70 -4.98
C ASP A 366 25.96 -18.76 -4.63
N SER A 367 25.67 -17.81 -5.51
CA SER A 367 24.54 -16.86 -5.38
C SER A 367 23.15 -17.50 -5.27
N ASN A 368 23.03 -18.81 -5.52
CA ASN A 368 21.81 -19.61 -5.38
C ASN A 368 21.73 -20.44 -4.07
N GLN A 369 22.74 -20.38 -3.19
CA GLN A 369 22.76 -21.14 -1.94
C GLN A 369 22.09 -20.38 -0.78
N LEU A 370 21.46 -21.13 0.13
CA LEU A 370 20.71 -20.55 1.25
C LEU A 370 21.64 -20.21 2.41
N VAL A 371 21.82 -18.92 2.67
CA VAL A 371 22.53 -18.40 3.85
C VAL A 371 21.64 -18.53 5.10
N LEU A 372 22.24 -18.73 6.27
CA LEU A 372 21.55 -18.77 7.55
C LEU A 372 20.72 -17.50 7.79
N LYS A 373 19.52 -17.66 8.35
CA LYS A 373 18.62 -16.56 8.72
C LYS A 373 18.36 -16.55 10.23
N ARG A 374 18.11 -15.35 10.76
CA ARG A 374 17.55 -15.17 12.11
C ARG A 374 16.20 -15.90 12.21
N LEU A 375 15.88 -16.43 13.38
CA LEU A 375 14.50 -16.80 13.70
C LEU A 375 13.66 -15.54 13.89
N SER A 376 12.42 -15.56 13.43
CA SER A 376 11.49 -14.45 13.66
C SER A 376 10.80 -14.64 15.01
N ASP A 377 10.93 -13.64 15.88
CA ASP A 377 10.32 -13.64 17.21
C ASP A 377 8.77 -13.58 17.16
N THR A 378 8.20 -13.20 16.00
CA THR A 378 6.75 -13.03 15.80
C THR A 378 6.14 -13.95 14.73
N ARG A 379 6.90 -14.47 13.76
CA ARG A 379 6.39 -15.27 12.63
C ARG A 379 7.08 -16.62 12.47
N TRP A 380 6.46 -17.67 13.03
CA TRP A 380 6.94 -19.06 12.96
C TRP A 380 7.14 -19.60 11.55
N SER A 381 6.35 -19.14 10.57
CA SER A 381 6.56 -19.51 9.17
C SER A 381 7.90 -19.03 8.60
N ALA A 382 8.55 -18.01 9.17
CA ALA A 382 9.89 -17.59 8.74
C ALA A 382 11.00 -18.59 9.14
N HIS A 383 10.80 -19.38 10.20
CA HIS A 383 11.79 -20.36 10.71
C HIS A 383 12.10 -21.47 9.70
N SER A 384 11.19 -21.71 8.76
CA SER A 384 11.41 -22.58 7.59
C SER A 384 12.66 -22.18 6.79
N ALA A 385 12.91 -20.89 6.60
CA ALA A 385 14.08 -20.44 5.86
C ALA A 385 15.39 -20.73 6.62
N ALA A 386 15.40 -20.56 7.95
CA ALA A 386 16.56 -20.81 8.79
C ALA A 386 16.93 -22.30 8.88
N THR A 387 15.94 -23.17 9.14
CA THR A 387 16.14 -24.63 9.19
C THR A 387 16.56 -25.19 7.83
N LYS A 388 15.91 -24.77 6.75
CA LYS A 388 16.25 -25.17 5.36
C LYS A 388 17.60 -24.66 4.89
N ALA A 389 18.06 -23.50 5.37
CA ALA A 389 19.43 -23.03 5.18
C ALA A 389 20.43 -23.90 5.96
N LEU A 390 20.16 -24.20 7.23
CA LEU A 390 21.03 -25.02 8.06
C LEU A 390 21.16 -26.47 7.58
N SER A 391 20.06 -27.12 7.17
CA SER A 391 20.09 -28.49 6.60
C SER A 391 20.96 -28.56 5.34
N LYS A 392 20.78 -27.63 4.39
CA LYS A 392 21.63 -27.56 3.19
C LYS A 392 23.07 -27.16 3.49
N GLY A 393 23.28 -26.21 4.39
CA GLY A 393 24.58 -25.64 4.73
C GLY A 393 25.37 -26.43 5.78
N PHE A 394 24.80 -27.49 6.37
CA PHE A 394 25.26 -28.09 7.63
C PHE A 394 26.77 -28.36 7.69
N LYS A 395 27.34 -28.94 6.63
CA LYS A 395 28.78 -29.23 6.55
C LYS A 395 29.63 -27.96 6.52
N ASN A 396 29.28 -26.99 5.68
CA ASN A 396 30.00 -25.72 5.58
C ASN A 396 29.93 -24.94 6.90
N VAL A 397 28.73 -24.85 7.49
CA VAL A 397 28.50 -24.23 8.80
C VAL A 397 29.37 -24.88 9.87
N LYS A 398 29.44 -26.22 9.92
CA LYS A 398 30.27 -26.92 10.90
C LYS A 398 31.76 -26.61 10.70
N THR A 399 32.27 -26.74 9.48
CA THR A 399 33.68 -26.47 9.17
C THR A 399 34.07 -25.01 9.45
N VAL A 400 33.19 -24.04 9.24
CA VAL A 400 33.43 -22.64 9.62
C VAL A 400 33.53 -22.48 11.14
N LEU A 401 32.70 -23.17 11.94
CA LEU A 401 32.81 -23.15 13.40
C LEU A 401 34.07 -23.89 13.91
N GLU A 402 34.45 -25.00 13.29
CA GLU A 402 35.67 -25.75 13.59
C GLU A 402 36.91 -24.87 13.33
N ASN A 403 36.97 -24.20 12.16
CA ASN A 403 38.02 -23.23 11.84
C ASN A 403 38.09 -22.08 12.87
N ILE A 404 36.95 -21.48 13.25
CA ILE A 404 36.89 -20.40 14.24
C ILE A 404 37.29 -20.87 15.66
N ALA A 405 37.12 -22.16 15.99
CA ALA A 405 37.58 -22.72 17.26
C ALA A 405 39.12 -22.89 17.30
N GLU A 406 39.72 -23.28 16.18
CA GLU A 406 41.16 -23.56 16.06
C GLU A 406 42.01 -22.29 15.81
N ASP A 407 41.46 -21.27 15.15
CA ASP A 407 42.12 -19.99 14.83
C ASP A 407 42.74 -19.33 16.09
N PRO A 408 44.07 -19.08 16.13
CA PRO A 408 44.74 -18.44 17.26
C PRO A 408 44.49 -16.94 17.39
N GLU A 409 44.10 -16.25 16.30
CA GLU A 409 43.86 -14.80 16.29
C GLU A 409 42.44 -14.42 16.75
N GLU A 410 41.49 -15.37 16.69
CA GLU A 410 40.14 -15.17 17.20
C GLU A 410 40.09 -15.16 18.74
N LYS A 411 39.13 -14.40 19.29
CA LYS A 411 39.01 -14.21 20.75
C LYS A 411 38.71 -15.53 21.44
N VAL A 412 39.34 -15.80 22.60
CA VAL A 412 39.12 -17.03 23.39
C VAL A 412 37.63 -17.32 23.64
N GLU A 413 36.82 -16.28 23.89
CA GLU A 413 35.36 -16.35 24.01
C GLU A 413 34.67 -16.80 22.71
N ALA A 414 35.08 -16.25 21.56
CA ALA A 414 34.55 -16.63 20.25
C ALA A 414 34.93 -18.08 19.90
N ARG A 415 36.19 -18.46 20.13
CA ARG A 415 36.71 -19.82 19.91
C ARG A 415 35.97 -20.88 20.74
N THR A 416 35.82 -20.62 22.05
CA THR A 416 35.11 -21.54 22.96
C THR A 416 33.61 -21.61 22.65
N THR A 417 33.00 -20.50 22.24
CA THR A 417 31.60 -20.49 21.76
C THR A 417 31.45 -21.29 20.46
N ALA A 418 32.33 -21.09 19.48
CA ALA A 418 32.32 -21.84 18.22
C ALA A 418 32.47 -23.36 18.44
N ALA A 419 33.43 -23.77 19.29
CA ALA A 419 33.60 -25.16 19.69
C ALA A 419 32.35 -25.73 20.39
N GLY A 420 31.70 -24.93 21.24
CA GLY A 420 30.44 -25.31 21.91
C GLY A 420 29.27 -25.52 20.95
N ILE A 421 29.16 -24.67 19.91
CA ILE A 421 28.13 -24.77 18.87
C ILE A 421 28.42 -25.95 17.94
N ALA A 422 29.66 -26.13 17.49
CA ALA A 422 30.09 -27.28 16.68
C ALA A 422 29.84 -28.61 17.40
N LYS A 423 30.14 -28.68 18.71
CA LYS A 423 29.85 -29.86 19.54
C LYS A 423 28.36 -30.18 19.67
N LYS A 424 27.46 -29.19 19.57
CA LYS A 424 26.01 -29.45 19.45
C LYS A 424 25.63 -30.02 18.09
N MET A 425 26.31 -29.61 17.01
CA MET A 425 26.10 -30.18 15.67
C MET A 425 26.52 -31.65 15.58
N ASP A 426 27.51 -32.08 16.37
CA ASP A 426 27.89 -33.50 16.50
C ASP A 426 26.91 -34.33 17.35
N GLN A 427 25.97 -33.71 18.06
CA GLN A 427 24.93 -34.44 18.80
C GLN A 427 23.80 -34.85 17.86
N LEU A 428 23.63 -36.17 17.69
CA LEU A 428 22.62 -36.79 16.83
C LEU A 428 21.19 -36.24 17.03
N GLU A 429 20.86 -35.84 18.26
CA GLU A 429 19.61 -35.15 18.63
C GLU A 429 19.34 -33.91 17.76
N TYR A 430 20.31 -33.02 17.58
CA TYR A 430 20.17 -31.80 16.79
C TYR A 430 20.10 -32.10 15.29
N GLY A 431 20.80 -33.15 14.82
CA GLY A 431 20.69 -33.62 13.43
C GLY A 431 19.32 -34.21 13.10
N ILE A 432 18.77 -35.04 13.99
CA ILE A 432 17.41 -35.60 13.86
C ILE A 432 16.36 -34.49 13.91
N LEU A 433 16.49 -33.54 14.85
CA LEU A 433 15.54 -32.42 14.96
C LEU A 433 15.60 -31.51 13.73
N LEU A 434 16.78 -31.28 13.14
CA LEU A 434 16.93 -30.50 11.92
C LEU A 434 16.21 -31.13 10.71
N GLU A 435 16.44 -32.42 10.47
CA GLU A 435 15.83 -33.15 9.36
C GLU A 435 14.33 -33.43 9.57
N LEU A 436 13.87 -33.48 10.83
CA LEU A 436 12.44 -33.54 11.17
C LEU A 436 11.73 -32.20 10.95
N TRP A 437 12.27 -31.10 11.50
CA TRP A 437 11.59 -29.80 11.49
C TRP A 437 11.68 -29.07 10.16
N THR A 438 12.73 -29.29 9.35
CA THR A 438 12.86 -28.66 8.03
C THR A 438 11.66 -28.91 7.09
N PRO A 439 11.23 -30.17 6.83
CA PRO A 439 10.07 -30.44 5.95
C PRO A 439 8.73 -30.03 6.58
N ILE A 440 8.57 -30.15 7.91
CA ILE A 440 7.38 -29.69 8.64
C ILE A 440 7.22 -28.18 8.45
N LEU A 441 8.28 -27.40 8.70
CA LEU A 441 8.26 -25.95 8.56
C LEU A 441 8.12 -25.50 7.09
N ASP A 442 8.66 -26.22 6.11
CA ASP A 442 8.43 -25.94 4.69
C ASP A 442 6.94 -26.07 4.29
N ARG A 443 6.22 -27.07 4.80
CA ARG A 443 4.77 -27.20 4.63
C ARG A 443 3.98 -26.15 5.41
N PHE A 444 4.35 -25.88 6.66
CA PHE A 444 3.76 -24.84 7.49
C PHE A 444 3.92 -23.45 6.85
N HIS A 445 5.09 -23.15 6.28
CA HIS A 445 5.37 -21.90 5.57
C HIS A 445 4.53 -21.75 4.31
N LYS A 446 4.47 -22.78 3.45
CA LYS A 446 3.61 -22.78 2.24
C LYS A 446 2.14 -22.58 2.60
N THR A 447 1.68 -23.25 3.66
CA THR A 447 0.31 -23.10 4.19
C THR A 447 0.06 -21.67 4.67
N SER A 448 0.98 -21.11 5.48
CA SER A 448 0.91 -19.74 5.98
C SER A 448 0.86 -18.69 4.85
N LEU A 449 1.67 -18.84 3.81
CA LEU A 449 1.63 -17.96 2.62
C LEU A 449 0.31 -18.07 1.85
N LYS A 450 -0.19 -19.29 1.61
CA LYS A 450 -1.44 -19.48 0.86
C LYS A 450 -2.65 -19.00 1.64
N LEU A 451 -2.65 -19.12 2.98
CA LEU A 451 -3.63 -18.52 3.89
C LEU A 451 -3.64 -16.97 3.89
N GLN A 452 -2.68 -16.32 3.21
CA GLN A 452 -2.58 -14.87 3.03
C GLN A 452 -2.80 -14.44 1.56
N SER A 453 -3.21 -15.35 0.68
CA SER A 453 -3.52 -15.04 -0.72
C SER A 453 -4.86 -14.31 -0.83
N PRO A 454 -4.97 -13.15 -1.52
CA PRO A 454 -6.25 -12.47 -1.73
C PRO A 454 -7.29 -13.30 -2.49
N GLN A 455 -6.83 -14.32 -3.23
CA GLN A 455 -7.65 -15.24 -4.03
C GLN A 455 -8.09 -16.49 -3.24
N LEU A 456 -7.76 -16.58 -1.95
CA LEU A 456 -8.12 -17.71 -1.07
C LEU A 456 -9.64 -17.75 -0.82
N ASP A 457 -10.21 -18.97 -0.86
CA ASP A 457 -11.55 -19.26 -0.35
C ASP A 457 -11.51 -20.18 0.90
N LEU A 458 -12.63 -20.23 1.62
CA LEU A 458 -12.73 -20.97 2.90
C LEU A 458 -12.56 -22.49 2.74
N ASN A 459 -12.92 -23.08 1.59
CA ASN A 459 -12.75 -24.51 1.34
C ASN A 459 -11.28 -24.82 1.10
N GLU A 460 -10.58 -24.01 0.31
CA GLU A 460 -9.14 -24.15 0.10
C GLU A 460 -8.38 -23.97 1.43
N ALA A 461 -8.75 -22.97 2.25
CA ALA A 461 -8.18 -22.78 3.58
C ALA A 461 -8.36 -24.02 4.49
N VAL A 462 -9.54 -24.64 4.49
CA VAL A 462 -9.83 -25.87 5.25
C VAL A 462 -9.05 -27.07 4.71
N GLN A 463 -8.92 -27.22 3.40
CA GLN A 463 -8.13 -28.29 2.78
C GLN A 463 -6.64 -28.17 3.13
N LEU A 464 -6.08 -26.96 3.07
CA LEU A 464 -4.68 -26.70 3.43
C LEU A 464 -4.40 -27.00 4.91
N LEU A 465 -5.27 -26.56 5.82
CA LEU A 465 -5.13 -26.84 7.26
C LEU A 465 -5.33 -28.34 7.57
N THR A 466 -6.19 -29.04 6.83
CA THR A 466 -6.36 -30.49 6.95
C THR A 466 -5.12 -31.22 6.46
N SER A 467 -4.58 -30.89 5.28
CA SER A 467 -3.36 -31.49 4.74
C SER A 467 -2.11 -31.22 5.59
N LEU A 468 -2.06 -30.11 6.35
CA LEU A 468 -0.99 -29.83 7.29
C LEU A 468 -1.14 -30.61 8.62
N LYS A 469 -2.35 -31.03 8.97
CA LYS A 469 -2.66 -31.85 10.16
C LYS A 469 -2.48 -33.36 9.91
N GLU A 470 -2.62 -33.80 8.66
CA GLU A 470 -2.49 -35.19 8.23
C GLU A 470 -1.06 -35.60 7.85
N TYR A 471 -0.09 -34.66 7.94
CA TYR A 471 1.33 -34.85 7.63
C TYR A 471 2.20 -34.97 8.89
#